data_AF-A0A496U1Q9-F1
#
_entry.id   AF-A0A496U1Q9-F1
#
_cell.length_a   1.000
_cell.length_b   1.000
_cell.length_c   1.000
_cell.angle_alpha   90.00
_cell.angle_beta   90.00
_cell.angle_gamma   90.00
#
_symmetry.space_group_name_H-M   'P 1'
#
loop_
_entity.id
_entity.type
_entity.pdbx_description
1 polymer ?
#
loop_
_entity_poly.entity_id
_entity_poly.type
_entity_poly.pdbx_seq_one_letter_code
_entity_poly.pdbx_strand_id
1 'polypeptide(L)'
;MKIVSADFVVSAHQPADFPRAKLPQIAFVGRSNVGKSSVINCLLQRKGLAKTSSSPGKTRGINFYRINNRYFFVDLPGYGFAKVSQ
;
A
#
# COMPACT_ATOMS: atom_id res chain seq x y z
N MET A 1 -15.76 10.35 -7.35
CA MET A 1 -15.43 10.32 -5.90
C MET A 1 -14.24 11.26 -5.66
N LYS A 2 -14.37 12.27 -4.78
CA LYS A 2 -13.28 13.22 -4.51
C LYS A 2 -12.47 12.76 -3.29
N ILE A 3 -11.16 12.59 -3.44
CA ILE A 3 -10.25 12.34 -2.31
C ILE A 3 -9.85 13.69 -1.74
N VAL A 4 -10.15 13.90 -0.45
CA VAL A 4 -9.83 15.13 0.30
C VAL A 4 -8.74 14.88 1.34
N SER A 5 -8.62 13.65 1.85
CA SER A 5 -7.52 13.24 2.72
C SER A 5 -7.07 11.81 2.43
N ALA A 6 -5.76 11.59 2.59
CA ALA A 6 -5.11 10.29 2.40
C ALA A 6 -3.90 10.20 3.33
N ASP A 7 -3.99 9.37 4.36
CA ASP A 7 -2.97 9.26 5.40
C ASP A 7 -2.37 7.86 5.41
N PHE A 8 -1.05 7.75 5.44
CA PHE A 8 -0.39 6.49 5.75
C PHE A 8 -0.61 6.15 7.22
N VAL A 9 -1.15 4.96 7.50
CA VAL A 9 -1.49 4.54 8.87
C VAL A 9 -0.44 3.61 9.43
N VAL A 10 -0.16 2.51 8.73
CA VAL A 10 0.77 1.48 9.21
C VAL A 10 1.29 0.64 8.04
N SER A 11 2.52 0.15 8.17
CA SER A 11 3.01 -0.99 7.39
C SER A 11 2.99 -2.21 8.31
N ALA A 12 2.01 -3.08 8.09
CA ALA A 12 1.76 -4.24 8.93
C ALA A 12 2.62 -5.42 8.51
N HIS A 13 3.36 -6.00 9.45
CA HIS A 13 4.19 -7.18 9.25
C HIS A 13 3.55 -8.44 9.83
N GLN A 14 2.56 -8.28 10.71
CA GLN A 14 1.74 -9.34 11.30
C GLN A 14 0.29 -8.87 11.48
N PRO A 15 -0.69 -9.78 11.61
CA PRO A 15 -2.10 -9.40 11.77
C PRO A 15 -2.39 -8.50 12.97
N ALA A 16 -1.58 -8.58 14.03
CA ALA A 16 -1.70 -7.71 15.21
C ALA A 16 -1.43 -6.22 14.89
N ASP A 17 -0.71 -5.93 13.81
CA ASP A 17 -0.42 -4.56 13.38
C ASP A 17 -1.58 -3.95 12.57
N PHE A 18 -2.59 -4.74 12.21
CA PHE A 18 -3.70 -4.26 11.39
C PHE A 18 -4.47 -3.15 12.10
N PRO A 19 -4.91 -2.11 11.36
CA PRO A 19 -5.78 -1.09 11.94
C PRO A 19 -7.02 -1.72 12.58
N ARG A 20 -7.30 -1.36 13.83
CA ARG A 20 -8.49 -1.84 14.55
C ARG A 20 -9.80 -1.28 13.98
N ALA A 21 -9.71 -0.21 13.19
CA ALA A 21 -10.85 0.44 12.57
C ALA A 21 -11.51 -0.50 11.55
N LYS A 22 -12.79 -0.83 11.76
CA LYS A 22 -13.59 -1.68 10.87
C LYS A 22 -14.16 -0.89 9.69
N LEU A 23 -13.29 -0.22 8.93
CA LEU A 23 -13.68 0.47 7.70
C LEU A 23 -13.53 -0.46 6.49
N PRO A 24 -14.32 -0.25 5.41
CA PRO A 24 -14.14 -0.96 4.15
C PRO A 24 -12.70 -0.87 3.63
N GLN A 25 -12.23 -1.92 2.98
CA GLN A 25 -10.85 -2.02 2.50
C GLN A 25 -10.81 -2.39 1.02
N ILE A 26 -9.99 -1.69 0.25
CA ILE A 26 -9.73 -1.96 -1.16
C ILE A 26 -8.26 -2.38 -1.26
N ALA A 27 -8.03 -3.65 -1.58
CA ALA A 27 -6.71 -4.23 -1.66
C ALA A 27 -6.15 -4.18 -3.08
N PHE A 28 -4.87 -3.83 -3.20
CA PHE A 28 -4.11 -3.79 -4.44
C PHE A 28 -3.05 -4.88 -4.40
N VAL A 29 -3.07 -5.78 -5.39
CA VAL A 29 -2.09 -6.86 -5.56
C VAL A 29 -1.67 -6.95 -7.03
N GLY A 30 -0.44 -7.38 -7.28
CA GLY A 30 0.11 -7.49 -8.62
C GLY A 30 1.56 -7.97 -8.58
N ARG A 31 2.15 -8.20 -9.75
CA ARG A 31 3.57 -8.57 -9.83
C ARG A 31 4.47 -7.46 -9.27
N SER A 32 5.61 -7.83 -8.70
CA SER A 32 6.66 -6.87 -8.36
C SER A 32 7.01 -6.01 -9.58
N ASN A 33 7.18 -4.70 -9.37
CA ASN A 33 7.47 -3.70 -10.42
C ASN A 33 6.40 -3.54 -11.52
N VAL A 34 5.18 -4.06 -11.34
CA VAL A 34 4.06 -3.85 -12.31
C VAL A 34 3.52 -2.41 -12.33
N GLY A 35 3.98 -1.53 -11.43
CA GLY A 35 3.48 -0.15 -11.31
C GLY A 35 2.34 0.04 -10.31
N LYS A 36 2.06 -0.94 -9.43
CA LYS A 36 1.04 -0.86 -8.37
C LYS A 36 1.13 0.43 -7.54
N SER A 37 2.31 0.77 -7.03
CA SER A 37 2.51 1.99 -6.24
C SER A 37 2.28 3.27 -7.05
N SER A 38 2.52 3.25 -8.37
CA SER A 38 2.21 4.38 -9.26
C SER A 38 0.71 4.58 -9.41
N VAL A 39 -0.06 3.50 -9.60
CA VAL A 39 -1.53 3.55 -9.64
C VAL A 39 -2.08 4.06 -8.31
N ILE A 40 -1.57 3.56 -7.19
CA ILE A 40 -2.00 4.01 -5.86
C ILE A 40 -1.72 5.51 -5.69
N ASN A 41 -0.50 5.99 -5.97
CA ASN A 41 -0.19 7.43 -5.88
C ASN A 41 -1.07 8.29 -6.80
N CYS A 42 -1.39 7.80 -8.01
CA CYS A 42 -2.31 8.47 -8.94
C CYS A 42 -3.71 8.59 -8.34
N LEU A 43 -4.26 7.49 -7.81
CA LEU A 43 -5.57 7.48 -7.17
C LEU A 43 -5.61 8.38 -5.94
N LEU A 44 -4.56 8.36 -5.11
CA LEU A 44 -4.45 9.16 -3.89
C LEU A 44 -4.25 10.66 -4.16
N GLN A 45 -3.99 11.06 -5.41
CA GLN A 45 -3.64 12.43 -5.79
C GLN A 45 -2.49 13.04 -4.96
N ARG A 46 -1.65 12.19 -4.37
CA ARG A 46 -0.48 12.58 -3.56
C ARG A 46 0.76 11.91 -4.13
N LYS A 47 1.77 12.69 -4.49
CA LYS A 47 3.07 12.17 -4.93
C LYS A 47 3.83 11.60 -3.72
N GLY A 48 4.29 10.35 -3.84
CA GLY A 48 5.23 9.75 -2.88
C GLY A 48 4.63 9.20 -1.58
N LEU A 49 3.30 9.17 -1.44
CA LEU A 49 2.65 8.60 -0.24
C LEU A 49 2.80 7.08 -0.21
N ALA A 50 2.56 6.42 -1.33
CA ALA A 50 2.98 5.04 -1.53
C ALA A 50 4.43 5.03 -2.02
N LYS A 51 5.34 4.49 -1.20
CA LYS A 51 6.77 4.41 -1.53
C LYS A 51 6.96 3.52 -2.76
N THR A 52 7.36 4.11 -3.88
CA THR A 52 7.84 3.41 -5.07
C THR A 52 9.29 3.00 -4.83
N SER A 53 9.53 1.87 -4.15
CA SER A 53 10.90 1.34 -4.02
C SER A 53 11.33 0.71 -5.34
N SER A 54 12.40 1.21 -5.93
CA SER A 54 13.07 0.61 -7.10
C SER A 54 13.90 -0.63 -6.75
N SER A 55 14.19 -0.86 -5.47
CA SER A 55 14.89 -2.05 -4.98
C SER A 55 13.90 -3.17 -4.64
N PRO A 56 13.96 -4.33 -5.30
CA PRO A 56 13.14 -5.50 -4.96
C PRO A 56 13.41 -5.99 -3.54
N GLY A 57 12.37 -6.42 -2.82
CA GLY A 57 12.52 -7.25 -1.61
C GLY A 57 12.48 -6.55 -0.24
N LYS A 58 12.41 -5.21 -0.15
CA LYS A 58 12.37 -4.50 1.15
C LYS A 58 10.97 -4.25 1.74
N THR A 59 9.90 -4.31 0.94
CA THR A 59 8.53 -4.12 1.46
C THR A 59 7.88 -5.48 1.73
N ARG A 60 8.19 -6.08 2.89
CA ARG A 60 7.53 -7.30 3.37
C ARG A 60 6.19 -7.03 4.07
N GLY A 61 5.88 -5.76 4.37
CA GLY A 61 4.66 -5.35 5.08
C GLY A 61 3.51 -4.97 4.15
N ILE A 62 2.28 -5.13 4.64
CA ILE A 62 1.04 -4.66 4.03
C ILE A 62 0.82 -3.21 4.44
N ASN A 63 0.75 -2.28 3.47
CA ASN A 63 0.59 -0.86 3.80
C ASN A 63 -0.88 -0.45 3.80
N PHE A 64 -1.29 0.27 4.84
CA PHE A 64 -2.65 0.80 4.97
C PHE A 64 -2.64 2.32 4.79
N TYR A 65 -3.48 2.81 3.88
CA TYR A 65 -3.72 4.24 3.66
C TYR A 65 -5.19 4.55 3.95
N ARG A 66 -5.45 5.43 4.92
CA ARG A 66 -6.81 5.82 5.29
C ARG A 66 -7.27 6.99 4.43
N ILE A 67 -8.40 6.80 3.74
CA ILE A 67 -8.92 7.76 2.77
C ILE A 67 -10.20 8.39 3.29
N ASN A 68 -10.23 9.72 3.36
CA ASN A 68 -11.37 10.51 3.83
C ASN A 68 -11.94 10.05 5.19
N ASN A 69 -11.15 9.36 6.01
CA ASN A 69 -11.58 8.65 7.23
C ASN A 69 -12.76 7.67 7.03
N ARG A 70 -12.96 7.15 5.80
CA ARG A 70 -14.13 6.32 5.43
C ARG A 70 -13.78 4.91 4.99
N TYR A 71 -12.59 4.71 4.42
CA TYR A 71 -12.13 3.41 3.93
C TYR A 71 -10.60 3.37 3.88
N PHE A 72 -10.06 2.19 3.65
CA PHE A 72 -8.64 1.96 3.44
C PHE A 72 -8.33 1.58 2.00
N PHE A 73 -7.25 2.14 1.47
CA PHE A 73 -6.46 1.46 0.44
C PHE A 73 -5.43 0.57 1.14
N VAL A 74 -5.32 -0.68 0.69
CA VAL A 74 -4.43 -1.68 1.25
C VAL A 74 -3.47 -2.14 0.16
N ASP A 75 -2.19 -1.82 0.32
CA ASP A 75 -1.15 -2.15 -0.63
C ASP A 75 -0.47 -3.45 -0.21
N LEU A 76 -0.77 -4.53 -0.92
CA LEU A 76 -0.20 -5.84 -0.67
C LEU A 76 1.19 -5.96 -1.30
N PRO A 77 2.08 -6.78 -0.72
CA PRO A 77 3.38 -7.05 -1.33
C PRO A 77 3.19 -7.65 -2.74
N GLY A 78 4.07 -7.24 -3.66
CA GLY A 78 4.04 -7.76 -5.02
C GLY A 78 4.54 -9.21 -5.09
N TYR A 79 3.98 -10.02 -5.99
CA TYR A 79 4.40 -11.41 -6.20
C TYR A 79 5.33 -11.57 -7.42
N GLY A 80 6.04 -12.68 -7.52
CA GLY A 80 6.70 -13.09 -8.78
C GLY A 80 8.00 -12.38 -9.15
N PHE A 81 8.61 -11.57 -8.26
CA PHE A 81 10.03 -11.21 -8.35
C PHE A 81 10.57 -10.93 -6.94
N ALA A 82 11.29 -11.89 -6.38
CA ALA A 82 12.18 -11.70 -5.25
C ALA A 82 13.60 -11.94 -5.77
N LYS A 83 14.32 -10.85 -6.07
CA LYS A 83 15.78 -10.95 -6.09
C LYS A 83 16.15 -11.26 -4.64
N VAL A 84 16.37 -12.53 -4.34
CA VAL A 84 16.96 -12.94 -3.08
C VAL A 84 18.39 -12.43 -3.17
N SER A 85 18.65 -11.25 -2.64
CA SER A 85 20.03 -10.82 -2.44
C SER A 85 20.63 -11.82 -1.45
N GLN A 86 21.64 -12.56 -1.90
CA GLN A 86 22.66 -13.11 -1.00
C GLN A 86 23.32 -11.97 -0.22
#